data_AF-A0A1S3I7S0-F1
#
_entry.id   AF-A0A1S3I7S0-F1
#
_cell.length_a   1.000
_cell.length_b   1.000
_cell.length_c   1.000
_cell.angle_alpha   90.00
_cell.angle_beta   90.00
_cell.angle_gamma   90.00
#
_symmetry.space_group_name_H-M   'P 1'
#
loop_
_entity.id
_entity.type
_entity.pdbx_description
1 polymer ?
#
loop_
_entity_poly.entity_id
_entity_poly.type
_entity_poly.pdbx_seq_one_letter_code
_entity_poly.pdbx_strand_id
1 'polypeptide(L)'
;MRELAIRLGQAFIIVYSIDNRESFLIAKELMDSVHEIKGGSIAPLIMLIGNKSDTASDGLRQVETEEAEKATLGKNNCCFMETSAKKGRDVDTMFTSLLSKVLGVENSTNNFSKKKSRFMKRKHHSVNDMQPSTRQHGSVNRSQSWRDGTVRNMSDIDSPKCTLL
;
A
#
# COMPACT_ATOMS: atom_id res chain seq x y z
N MET A 1 -22.47 14.06 13.22
CA MET A 1 -22.51 13.36 11.91
C MET A 1 -21.46 12.27 11.76
N ARG A 2 -20.23 12.46 12.26
CA ARG A 2 -19.14 11.48 12.14
C ARG A 2 -19.41 10.11 12.78
N GLU A 3 -19.98 10.08 13.97
CA GLU A 3 -20.17 8.85 14.73
C GLU A 3 -21.15 7.87 14.05
N LEU A 4 -22.25 8.36 13.47
CA LEU A 4 -23.19 7.52 12.71
C LEU A 4 -22.53 6.86 11.49
N ALA A 5 -21.69 7.62 10.77
CA ALA A 5 -20.89 7.11 9.67
C ALA A 5 -19.96 5.99 10.13
N ILE A 6 -19.28 6.17 11.27
CA ILE A 6 -18.45 5.12 11.86
C ILE A 6 -19.32 3.92 12.22
N ARG A 7 -20.44 4.09 12.94
CA ARG A 7 -21.30 2.99 13.39
C ARG A 7 -21.85 2.15 12.23
N LEU A 8 -22.18 2.76 11.09
CA LEU A 8 -22.79 2.07 9.94
C LEU A 8 -21.77 1.55 8.90
N GLY A 9 -20.60 2.19 8.78
CA GLY A 9 -19.57 1.81 7.80
C GLY A 9 -18.89 0.49 8.14
N GLN A 10 -18.52 -0.30 7.13
CA GLN A 10 -17.78 -1.57 7.28
C GLN A 10 -16.29 -1.43 6.95
N ALA A 11 -15.96 -0.47 6.09
CA ALA A 11 -14.61 -0.18 5.66
C ALA A 11 -14.38 1.33 5.62
N PHE A 12 -13.18 1.74 6.03
CA PHE A 12 -12.81 3.14 6.22
C PHE A 12 -11.52 3.45 5.48
N ILE A 13 -11.56 4.52 4.70
CA ILE A 13 -10.35 5.17 4.18
C ILE A 13 -10.13 6.41 5.03
N ILE A 14 -8.97 6.48 5.66
CA ILE A 14 -8.57 7.63 6.48
C ILE A 14 -7.40 8.29 5.78
N VAL A 15 -7.56 9.55 5.39
CA VAL A 15 -6.59 10.27 4.56
C VAL A 15 -5.88 11.33 5.38
N TYR A 16 -4.56 11.39 5.26
CA TYR A 16 -3.74 12.52 5.71
C TYR A 16 -2.91 13.05 4.54
N SER A 17 -2.27 14.21 4.69
CA SER A 17 -1.34 14.71 3.68
C SER A 17 0.10 14.51 4.15
N ILE A 18 0.98 13.96 3.29
CA ILE A 18 2.38 13.69 3.66
C ILE A 18 3.20 14.96 3.99
N ASP A 19 2.71 16.11 3.54
CA ASP A 19 3.28 17.44 3.77
C ASP A 19 2.71 18.15 5.00
N ASN A 20 1.84 17.50 5.78
CA ASN A 20 1.21 18.08 6.95
C ASN A 20 1.20 17.08 8.12
N ARG A 21 2.09 17.32 9.08
CA ARG A 21 2.23 16.50 10.29
C ARG A 21 0.97 16.44 11.16
N GLU A 22 0.29 17.56 11.32
CA GLU A 22 -0.93 17.66 12.15
C GLU A 22 -2.05 16.78 11.56
N SER A 23 -2.18 16.77 10.24
CA SER A 23 -3.16 15.90 9.56
C SER A 23 -2.93 14.41 9.84
N PHE A 24 -1.67 14.00 10.00
CA PHE A 24 -1.33 12.63 10.35
C PHE A 24 -1.65 12.28 11.81
N LEU A 25 -1.42 13.22 12.73
CA LEU A 25 -1.80 13.03 14.15
C LEU A 25 -3.32 12.87 14.28
N ILE A 26 -4.09 13.74 13.62
CA ILE A 26 -5.55 13.61 13.56
C ILE A 26 -5.92 12.25 12.97
N ALA A 27 -5.37 11.87 11.81
CA ALA A 27 -5.64 10.57 11.19
C ALA A 27 -5.40 9.36 12.13
N LYS A 28 -4.38 9.43 13.00
CA LYS A 28 -4.15 8.39 14.01
C LYS A 28 -5.27 8.32 15.04
N GLU A 29 -5.68 9.46 15.59
CA GLU A 29 -6.80 9.54 16.53
C GLU A 29 -8.10 9.02 15.90
N LEU A 30 -8.29 9.23 14.60
CA LEU A 30 -9.44 8.71 13.86
C LEU A 30 -9.40 7.20 13.70
N MET A 31 -8.24 6.63 13.41
CA MET A 31 -8.08 5.18 13.39
C MET A 31 -8.48 4.59 14.75
N ASP A 32 -8.04 5.20 15.85
CA ASP A 32 -8.34 4.72 17.20
C ASP A 32 -9.85 4.87 17.51
N SER A 33 -10.46 6.00 17.16
CA SER A 33 -11.90 6.23 17.29
C SER A 33 -12.73 5.19 16.54
N VAL A 34 -12.31 4.80 15.33
CA VAL A 34 -13.01 3.75 14.55
C VAL A 34 -12.92 2.41 15.26
N HIS A 35 -11.75 2.03 15.80
CA HIS A 35 -11.60 0.77 16.54
C HIS A 35 -12.45 0.76 17.81
N GLU A 36 -12.47 1.86 18.55
CA GLU A 36 -13.24 1.99 19.80
C GLU A 36 -14.75 1.87 19.54
N ILE A 37 -15.28 2.64 18.59
CA ILE A 37 -16.72 2.62 18.26
C ILE A 37 -17.13 1.27 17.67
N LYS A 38 -16.24 0.59 16.95
CA LYS A 38 -16.52 -0.70 16.32
C LYS A 38 -16.29 -1.91 17.21
N GLY A 39 -15.78 -1.73 18.43
CA GLY A 39 -15.20 -2.72 19.37
C GLY A 39 -16.01 -3.99 19.74
N GLY A 40 -16.67 -4.61 18.77
CA GLY A 40 -17.33 -5.92 18.83
C GLY A 40 -16.58 -6.98 18.02
N SER A 41 -17.30 -8.05 17.66
CA SER A 41 -16.74 -9.29 17.10
C SER A 41 -15.99 -9.17 15.77
N ILE A 42 -16.19 -8.11 14.98
CA ILE A 42 -15.62 -7.97 13.63
C ILE A 42 -14.73 -6.74 13.60
N ALA A 43 -13.42 -6.94 13.42
CA ALA A 43 -12.47 -5.85 13.28
C ALA A 43 -12.74 -5.07 11.98
N PRO A 44 -12.95 -3.73 12.06
CA PRO A 44 -13.22 -2.92 10.88
C PRO A 44 -12.04 -2.90 9.92
N LEU A 45 -12.30 -2.91 8.61
CA LEU A 45 -11.25 -2.74 7.61
C LEU A 45 -10.87 -1.26 7.53
N ILE A 46 -9.62 -0.93 7.85
CA ILE A 46 -9.11 0.45 7.82
C ILE A 46 -7.94 0.54 6.85
N MET A 47 -7.97 1.55 5.99
CA MET A 47 -6.89 1.88 5.08
C MET A 47 -6.43 3.33 5.32
N LEU A 48 -5.21 3.48 5.83
CA LEU A 48 -4.57 4.78 6.04
C LEU A 48 -3.88 5.24 4.75
N ILE A 49 -4.20 6.45 4.31
CA ILE A 49 -3.71 7.00 3.03
C ILE A 49 -2.88 8.25 3.24
N GLY A 50 -1.61 8.18 2.86
CA GLY A 50 -0.75 9.36 2.72
C GLY A 50 -0.97 10.03 1.36
N ASN A 51 -1.85 11.02 1.31
CA ASN A 51 -2.12 11.79 0.09
C ASN A 51 -1.04 12.84 -0.17
N LYS A 52 -1.02 13.37 -1.40
CA LYS A 52 -0.04 14.32 -1.95
C LYS A 52 1.37 13.73 -2.05
N SER A 53 1.51 12.46 -2.39
CA SER A 53 2.83 11.82 -2.55
C SER A 53 3.73 12.49 -3.59
N ASP A 54 3.19 13.36 -4.44
CA ASP A 54 3.97 14.21 -5.36
C ASP A 54 4.82 15.27 -4.66
N THR A 55 4.49 15.71 -3.44
CA THR A 55 5.28 16.73 -2.74
C THR A 55 6.57 16.17 -2.11
N ALA A 56 6.72 14.84 -2.09
CA ALA A 56 7.93 14.18 -1.60
C ALA A 56 9.17 14.53 -2.45
N SER A 57 9.01 14.70 -3.77
CA SER A 57 10.10 15.13 -4.64
C SER A 57 10.50 16.59 -4.43
N ASP A 58 9.59 17.39 -3.88
CA ASP A 58 9.77 18.83 -3.67
C ASP A 58 10.39 19.13 -2.28
N GLY A 59 10.73 18.09 -1.51
CA GLY A 59 11.31 18.22 -0.17
C GLY A 59 10.33 18.69 0.90
N LEU A 60 9.02 18.69 0.62
CA LEU A 60 7.98 19.18 1.54
C LEU A 60 7.42 18.09 2.46
N ARG A 61 7.99 16.87 2.45
CA ARG A 61 7.54 15.75 3.29
C ARG A 61 7.79 16.07 4.76
N GLN A 62 6.75 15.91 5.58
CA GLN A 62 6.80 16.03 7.05
C GLN A 62 6.53 14.71 7.77
N VAL A 63 5.99 13.71 7.06
CA VAL A 63 5.69 12.38 7.62
C VAL A 63 6.41 11.33 6.79
N GLU A 64 7.31 10.61 7.44
CA GLU A 64 8.05 9.53 6.80
C GLU A 64 7.15 8.32 6.53
N THR A 65 7.36 7.66 5.39
CA THR A 65 6.58 6.49 4.98
C THR A 65 6.66 5.38 6.03
N GLU A 66 7.85 5.14 6.60
CA GLU A 66 8.06 4.13 7.65
C GLU A 66 7.26 4.43 8.92
N GLU A 67 7.08 5.71 9.26
CA GLU A 67 6.30 6.10 10.42
C GLU A 67 4.80 5.83 10.21
N ALA A 68 4.30 6.14 9.02
CA ALA A 68 2.92 5.88 8.66
C ALA A 68 2.63 4.37 8.57
N GLU A 69 3.56 3.58 8.04
CA GLU A 69 3.48 2.12 8.06
C GLU A 69 3.42 1.58 9.50
N LYS A 70 4.29 2.08 10.39
CA LYS A 70 4.30 1.74 11.83
C LYS A 70 2.99 2.07 12.53
N ALA A 71 2.28 3.12 12.13
CA ALA A 71 0.98 3.45 12.70
C ALA A 71 -0.12 2.44 12.39
N THR A 72 0.05 1.64 11.33
CA THR A 72 -0.87 0.56 10.93
C THR A 72 -0.41 -0.82 11.39
N LEU A 73 0.89 -1.00 11.62
CA LEU A 73 1.47 -2.24 12.13
C LEU A 73 0.89 -2.60 13.51
N GLY A 74 0.47 -3.85 13.68
CA GLY A 74 -0.12 -4.34 14.93
C GLY A 74 -1.60 -4.01 15.11
N LYS A 75 -2.22 -3.23 14.22
CA LYS A 75 -3.68 -3.05 14.18
C LYS A 75 -4.30 -4.08 13.24
N ASN A 76 -5.24 -4.88 13.74
CA ASN A 76 -5.92 -5.89 12.93
C ASN A 76 -6.68 -5.21 11.78
N ASN A 77 -6.66 -5.81 10.59
CA ASN A 77 -7.35 -5.30 9.39
C ASN A 77 -6.99 -3.85 9.00
N CYS A 78 -5.79 -3.39 9.37
CA CYS A 78 -5.28 -2.08 8.96
C CYS A 78 -4.24 -2.21 7.84
N CYS A 79 -4.23 -1.28 6.89
CA CYS A 79 -3.23 -1.21 5.83
C CYS A 79 -2.91 0.24 5.45
N PHE A 80 -1.77 0.44 4.79
CA PHE A 80 -1.26 1.75 4.42
C PHE A 80 -0.93 1.83 2.93
N MET A 81 -1.15 2.99 2.33
CA MET A 81 -0.75 3.32 0.95
C MET A 81 -0.52 4.84 0.81
N GLU A 82 0.37 5.27 -0.08
CA GLU A 82 0.49 6.68 -0.45
C GLU A 82 -0.17 6.93 -1.82
N THR A 83 -0.82 8.07 -1.98
CA THR A 83 -1.51 8.46 -3.22
C THR A 83 -1.17 9.89 -3.59
N SER A 84 -1.33 10.24 -4.87
CA SER A 84 -1.36 11.63 -5.29
C SER A 84 -2.61 11.86 -6.11
N ALA A 85 -3.63 12.45 -5.50
CA ALA A 85 -4.82 12.89 -6.21
C ALA A 85 -4.48 13.86 -7.36
N LYS A 86 -3.49 14.74 -7.14
CA LYS A 86 -3.00 15.70 -8.13
C LYS A 86 -2.39 15.03 -9.37
N LYS A 87 -1.74 13.88 -9.21
CA LYS A 87 -1.12 13.12 -10.31
C LYS A 87 -1.93 11.90 -10.74
N GLY A 88 -3.11 11.67 -10.14
CA GLY A 88 -3.88 10.44 -10.35
C GLY A 88 -3.14 9.16 -9.96
N ARG A 89 -2.12 9.25 -9.08
CA ARG A 89 -1.28 8.10 -8.72
C ARG A 89 -1.91 7.32 -7.58
N ASP A 90 -2.08 6.01 -7.80
CA ASP A 90 -2.54 5.00 -6.83
C ASP A 90 -3.95 5.26 -6.25
N VAL A 91 -4.71 6.20 -6.80
CA VAL A 91 -6.09 6.49 -6.38
C VAL A 91 -7.01 5.30 -6.69
N ASP A 92 -7.00 4.80 -7.92
CA ASP A 92 -7.83 3.65 -8.31
C ASP A 92 -7.38 2.36 -7.63
N THR A 93 -6.06 2.17 -7.49
CA THR A 93 -5.46 1.03 -6.79
C THR A 93 -5.93 0.97 -5.34
N MET A 94 -5.98 2.12 -4.66
CA MET A 94 -6.44 2.25 -3.28
C MET A 94 -7.89 1.76 -3.12
N PHE A 95 -8.81 2.28 -3.93
CA PHE A 95 -10.22 1.87 -3.89
C PHE A 95 -10.40 0.40 -4.26
N THR A 96 -9.72 -0.06 -5.31
CA THR A 96 -9.81 -1.45 -5.76
C THR A 96 -9.28 -2.42 -4.70
N SER A 97 -8.18 -2.07 -4.04
CA SER A 97 -7.60 -2.85 -2.94
C SER A 97 -8.55 -2.93 -1.74
N LEU A 98 -9.17 -1.82 -1.37
CA LEU A 98 -10.17 -1.80 -0.29
C LEU A 98 -11.37 -2.67 -0.65
N LEU A 99 -11.96 -2.46 -1.82
CA LEU A 99 -13.14 -3.22 -2.27
C LEU A 99 -12.84 -4.72 -2.34
N SER A 100 -11.69 -5.12 -2.89
CA SER A 100 -11.30 -6.53 -2.96
C SER A 100 -11.25 -7.19 -1.57
N LYS A 101 -10.71 -6.48 -0.57
CA LYS A 101 -10.68 -6.96 0.82
C LYS A 101 -12.06 -7.05 1.44
N VAL A 102 -12.94 -6.08 1.18
CA VAL A 102 -14.31 -6.11 1.72
C VAL A 102 -15.14 -7.23 1.09
N LEU A 103 -14.97 -7.47 -0.22
CA LEU A 103 -15.72 -8.49 -0.96
C LEU A 103 -15.14 -9.90 -0.78
N GLY A 104 -14.02 -10.07 -0.08
CA GLY A 104 -13.33 -11.36 0.03
C GLY A 104 -12.82 -11.90 -1.32
N VAL A 105 -12.70 -11.03 -2.32
CA VAL A 105 -12.18 -11.40 -3.64
C VAL A 105 -10.66 -11.34 -3.56
N GLU A 106 -10.06 -12.47 -3.20
CA GLU A 106 -8.61 -12.69 -3.24
C GLU A 106 -8.13 -12.70 -4.70
N ASN A 107 -7.99 -11.50 -5.31
CA ASN A 107 -7.22 -11.36 -6.53
C ASN A 107 -5.76 -11.70 -6.18
N SER A 108 -5.24 -12.82 -6.68
CA SER A 108 -3.89 -13.34 -6.41
C SER A 108 -2.75 -12.47 -6.95
N THR A 109 -2.82 -11.15 -6.83
CA THR A 109 -1.72 -10.22 -7.10
C THR A 109 -0.95 -9.93 -5.82
N ASN A 110 -0.28 -10.97 -5.33
CA ASN A 110 0.76 -10.86 -4.31
C ASN A 110 1.95 -10.06 -4.88
N ASN A 111 1.93 -8.73 -4.74
CA ASN A 111 3.08 -7.85 -5.05
C ASN A 111 3.33 -6.78 -3.99
N PHE A 112 2.72 -6.89 -2.82
CA PHE A 112 2.99 -5.98 -1.69
C PHE A 112 3.93 -6.66 -0.69
N SER A 113 5.19 -6.85 -1.09
CA SER A 113 6.37 -7.09 -0.21
C SER A 113 7.59 -7.46 -1.07
N LYS A 114 8.73 -6.79 -0.84
CA LYS A 114 10.09 -7.10 -1.34
C LYS A 114 10.54 -6.45 -2.66
N LYS A 115 10.52 -5.10 -2.78
CA LYS A 115 11.54 -4.41 -3.59
C LYS A 115 12.00 -3.10 -2.93
N LYS A 116 12.89 -3.22 -1.95
CA LYS A 116 13.96 -2.22 -1.67
C LYS A 116 15.07 -2.85 -0.82
N SER A 117 15.91 -3.64 -1.47
CA SER A 117 17.27 -3.94 -0.99
C SER A 117 18.17 -4.11 -2.21
N ARG A 118 18.35 -3.04 -2.97
CA ARG A 118 19.43 -2.90 -3.97
C ARG A 118 19.74 -1.41 -4.16
N PHE A 119 20.21 -0.75 -3.12
CA PHE A 119 20.99 0.47 -3.30
C PHE A 119 21.93 0.71 -2.10
N MET A 120 23.19 1.03 -2.44
CA MET A 120 24.32 1.44 -1.57
C MET A 120 25.09 0.36 -0.79
N LYS A 121 26.12 -0.19 -1.46
CA LYS A 121 27.46 -0.36 -0.87
C LYS A 121 28.52 -0.35 -1.99
N ARG A 122 28.96 0.85 -2.39
CA ARG A 122 30.24 1.04 -3.08
C ARG A 122 31.21 1.62 -2.04
N LYS A 123 32.07 0.77 -1.47
CA LYS A 123 33.26 1.20 -0.74
C LYS A 123 34.42 1.20 -1.73
N HIS A 124 35.09 2.34 -1.85
CA HIS A 124 36.41 2.49 -2.42
C HIS A 124 37.44 1.74 -1.57
N HIS A 125 38.27 0.91 -2.20
CA HIS A 125 39.68 0.68 -1.78
C HIS A 125 40.53 0.19 -2.96
N SER A 126 41.83 0.39 -2.77
CA SER A 126 42.90 0.63 -3.75
C SER A 126 43.33 -0.56 -4.64
N VAL A 127 44.02 -0.15 -5.71
CA VAL A 127 44.80 -0.84 -6.75
C VAL A 127 45.74 -1.94 -6.21
N ASN A 128 45.80 -3.09 -6.90
CA ASN A 128 47.04 -3.70 -7.42
C ASN A 128 46.80 -5.00 -8.24
N ASP A 129 47.18 -4.89 -9.52
CA ASP A 129 47.86 -5.80 -10.45
C ASP A 129 47.63 -7.32 -10.62
N MET A 130 47.67 -7.67 -11.92
CA MET A 130 48.16 -8.86 -12.63
C MET A 130 47.24 -10.06 -12.94
N GLN A 131 47.17 -10.32 -14.26
CA GLN A 131 46.45 -11.29 -15.11
C GLN A 131 47.02 -12.74 -15.06
N PRO A 132 46.66 -13.69 -15.97
CA PRO A 132 45.35 -14.20 -16.45
C PRO A 132 45.31 -15.77 -16.52
N SER A 133 44.16 -16.41 -16.85
CA SER A 133 44.12 -17.56 -17.79
C SER A 133 42.71 -18.04 -18.18
N THR A 134 42.52 -18.11 -19.52
CA THR A 134 41.88 -19.14 -20.37
C THR A 134 40.42 -19.64 -20.22
N ARG A 135 39.70 -19.43 -21.36
CA ARG A 135 38.95 -20.38 -22.24
C ARG A 135 37.57 -20.95 -21.86
N GLN A 136 36.62 -20.57 -22.74
CA GLN A 136 35.74 -21.41 -23.59
C GLN A 136 34.30 -21.80 -23.17
N HIS A 137 33.41 -21.50 -24.13
CA HIS A 137 32.26 -22.26 -24.67
C HIS A 137 30.83 -22.20 -24.08
N GLY A 138 29.88 -22.00 -25.02
CA GLY A 138 28.51 -22.56 -25.05
C GLY A 138 27.40 -21.61 -24.59
N SER A 139 26.55 -20.97 -25.42
CA SER A 139 25.55 -21.44 -26.41
C SER A 139 24.10 -21.29 -25.89
N VAL A 140 23.28 -20.48 -26.61
CA VAL A 140 21.88 -20.73 -27.08
C VAL A 140 20.78 -20.93 -26.00
N ASN A 141 19.49 -20.54 -26.09
CA ASN A 141 18.63 -19.64 -26.87
C ASN A 141 17.17 -19.82 -26.33
N ARG A 142 16.41 -18.72 -26.23
CA ARG A 142 14.95 -18.54 -26.56
C ARG A 142 13.80 -19.38 -25.95
N SER A 143 12.65 -18.67 -25.85
CA SER A 143 11.21 -19.08 -26.03
C SER A 143 10.40 -19.17 -24.71
N GLN A 144 9.53 -18.20 -24.40
CA GLN A 144 8.10 -18.09 -24.75
C GLN A 144 7.17 -19.18 -24.15
N SER A 145 6.13 -18.79 -23.40
CA SER A 145 4.73 -18.83 -23.88
C SER A 145 3.74 -18.29 -22.83
N TRP A 146 2.71 -17.59 -23.31
CA TRP A 146 1.49 -17.16 -22.62
C TRP A 146 0.32 -18.01 -23.12
N ARG A 147 -0.66 -18.29 -22.24
CA ARG A 147 -2.08 -18.67 -22.46
C ARG A 147 -2.58 -19.34 -21.16
N ASP A 148 -3.82 -19.29 -20.67
CA ASP A 148 -5.10 -18.63 -20.98
C ASP A 148 -5.96 -18.99 -19.73
N GLY A 149 -6.68 -18.08 -19.07
CA GLY A 149 -8.13 -17.97 -19.26
C GLY A 149 -8.95 -18.64 -18.13
N THR A 150 -9.90 -17.92 -17.55
CA THR A 150 -11.32 -18.33 -17.36
C THR A 150 -12.03 -17.35 -16.42
N VAL A 151 -13.09 -16.72 -16.93
CA VAL A 151 -13.97 -15.77 -16.26
C VAL A 151 -15.19 -16.53 -15.72
N ARG A 152 -15.63 -16.24 -14.49
CA ARG A 152 -16.97 -16.63 -14.01
C ARG A 152 -17.66 -15.43 -13.37
N ASN A 153 -18.85 -15.11 -13.89
CA ASN A 153 -19.82 -14.21 -13.30
C ASN A 153 -20.36 -14.79 -11.99
N MET A 154 -20.54 -13.95 -10.97
CA MET A 154 -21.43 -14.28 -9.86
C MET A 154 -22.10 -12.98 -9.38
N SER A 155 -23.36 -12.83 -9.78
CA SER A 155 -24.31 -11.88 -9.22
C SER A 155 -24.66 -12.31 -7.80
N ASP A 156 -24.43 -11.43 -6.82
CA ASP A 156 -25.12 -11.28 -5.53
C ASP A 156 -24.16 -10.65 -4.52
N ILE A 157 -24.14 -9.31 -4.43
CA ILE A 157 -23.40 -8.61 -3.38
C ILE A 157 -24.26 -7.45 -2.88
N ASP A 158 -24.76 -7.62 -1.66
CA ASP A 158 -25.22 -6.54 -0.80
C ASP A 158 -24.07 -5.54 -0.69
N SER A 159 -24.17 -4.43 -1.43
CA SER A 159 -23.02 -3.58 -1.74
C SER A 159 -22.43 -2.95 -0.47
N PRO A 160 -21.13 -3.14 -0.19
CA PRO A 160 -20.52 -2.60 1.00
C PRO A 160 -20.53 -1.07 0.97
N LYS A 161 -21.02 -0.45 2.04
CA LYS A 161 -21.01 1.00 2.21
C LYS A 161 -19.63 1.47 2.67
N CYS A 162 -18.79 1.88 1.72
CA CYS A 162 -17.53 2.58 2.00
C CYS A 162 -17.82 4.02 2.44
N THR A 163 -17.27 4.42 3.59
CA THR A 163 -17.37 5.83 4.06
C THR A 163 -15.97 6.44 4.09
N LEU A 164 -15.82 7.58 3.41
CA LEU A 164 -14.61 8.41 3.46
C LEU A 164 -14.71 9.31 4.70
N LEU A 165 -13.71 9.23 5.59
CA LEU A 165 -13.65 10.02 6.83
C LEU A 165 -12.42 10.94 6.89
#